data_AF-A0A6N6RYA2-F1
#
_entry.id   AF-A0A6N6RYA2-F1
#
_cell.length_a   1.000
_cell.length_b   1.000
_cell.length_c   1.000
_cell.angle_alpha   90.00
_cell.angle_beta   90.00
_cell.angle_gamma   90.00
#
_symmetry.space_group_name_H-M   'P 1'
#
loop_
_entity.id
_entity.type
_entity.pdbx_description
1 polymer ?
#
loop_
_entity_poly.entity_id
_entity_poly.type
_entity_poly.pdbx_seq_one_letter_code
_entity_poly.pdbx_strand_id
1 'polypeptide(L)'
;MKKYLFSIAVLFVLTGLSHAQGKVVVEDAWVGEVPPSSPVAAAYMTIRNDGTADDKLLSVTTNISGHTMIHETVVDENGVAKMN
;
A
#
# COMPACT_ATOMS: atom_id res chain seq x y z
N MET A 1 9.59 -33.35 -33.12
CA MET A 1 9.52 -33.43 -31.63
C MET A 1 10.42 -32.41 -30.94
N LYS A 2 11.76 -32.42 -31.16
CA LYS A 2 12.69 -31.45 -30.53
C LYS A 2 12.35 -29.96 -30.73
N LYS A 3 11.80 -29.59 -31.89
CA LYS A 3 11.38 -28.21 -32.23
C LYS A 3 10.27 -27.70 -31.30
N TYR A 4 9.26 -28.54 -31.06
CA TYR A 4 8.15 -28.24 -30.16
C TYR A 4 8.58 -28.23 -28.69
N LEU A 5 9.52 -29.11 -28.33
CA LEU A 5 10.10 -29.14 -26.98
C LEU A 5 10.83 -27.83 -26.66
N PHE A 6 11.56 -27.27 -27.63
CA PHE A 6 12.24 -25.99 -27.48
C PHE A 6 11.25 -24.81 -27.39
N SER A 7 10.19 -24.81 -28.22
CA SER A 7 9.14 -23.79 -28.15
C SER A 7 8.38 -23.80 -26.82
N ILE A 8 8.12 -24.98 -26.25
CA ILE A 8 7.47 -25.10 -24.93
C ILE A 8 8.37 -24.56 -23.82
N ALA A 9 9.67 -24.85 -23.88
CA ALA A 9 10.64 -24.33 -22.91
C ALA A 9 10.72 -22.79 -22.95
N VAL A 10 10.71 -22.18 -24.14
CA VAL A 10 10.71 -20.72 -24.31
C VAL A 10 9.42 -20.10 -23.77
N LEU A 11 8.26 -20.71 -24.03
CA LEU A 11 6.98 -20.22 -23.54
C LEU A 11 6.89 -20.27 -22.00
N PHE A 12 7.50 -21.28 -21.38
CA PHE A 12 7.53 -21.43 -19.92
C PHE A 12 8.44 -20.40 -19.22
N VAL A 13 9.52 -19.97 -19.88
CA VAL A 13 10.42 -18.92 -19.36
C VAL A 13 9.76 -17.54 -19.43
N LEU A 14 9.01 -17.25 -20.49
CA LEU A 14 8.32 -15.96 -20.68
C LEU A 14 7.20 -15.72 -19.65
N THR A 15 6.48 -16.76 -19.23
CA THR A 15 5.42 -16.63 -18.21
C THR A 15 5.98 -16.47 -16.80
N GLY A 16 7.17 -17.03 -16.51
CA GLY A 16 7.83 -16.90 -15.20
C GLY A 16 8.32 -15.49 -14.87
N LEU A 17 8.64 -14.67 -15.88
CA LEU A 17 9.07 -13.28 -15.70
C LEU A 17 7.90 -12.32 -15.37
N SER A 18 6.66 -12.75 -15.56
CA SER A 18 5.47 -11.94 -15.26
C SER A 18 5.07 -11.94 -13.77
N HIS A 19 5.85 -12.60 -12.90
CA HIS A 19 5.54 -12.71 -11.48
C HIS A 19 5.95 -11.46 -10.69
N ALA A 20 4.95 -10.62 -10.44
CA ALA A 20 4.70 -9.87 -9.20
C ALA A 20 5.87 -9.04 -8.64
N GLN A 21 6.19 -7.94 -9.30
CA GLN A 21 6.75 -6.78 -8.60
C GLN A 21 5.68 -6.26 -7.63
N GLY A 22 6.04 -6.03 -6.36
CA GLY A 22 5.13 -5.47 -5.37
C GLY A 22 4.53 -4.17 -5.89
N LYS A 23 3.21 -4.16 -6.10
CA LYS A 23 2.48 -3.07 -6.75
C LYS A 23 2.19 -1.91 -5.80
N VAL A 24 2.24 -2.14 -4.50
CA VAL A 24 1.99 -1.10 -3.49
C VAL A 24 3.32 -0.59 -2.95
N VAL A 25 3.50 0.72 -3.03
CA VAL A 25 4.68 1.46 -2.56
C VAL A 25 4.25 2.32 -1.38
N VAL A 26 5.07 2.33 -0.32
CA VAL A 26 4.88 3.21 0.85
C VAL A 26 6.07 4.14 0.94
N GLU A 27 5.83 5.45 0.92
CA GLU A 27 6.84 6.50 0.82
C GLU A 27 6.61 7.56 1.92
N ASP A 28 7.67 8.28 2.29
CA ASP A 28 7.63 9.42 3.21
C ASP A 28 6.90 9.15 4.53
N ALA A 29 7.12 7.97 5.13
CA ALA A 29 6.52 7.62 6.40
C ALA A 29 7.14 8.41 7.57
N TRP A 30 6.31 9.07 8.36
CA TRP A 30 6.74 9.81 9.54
C TRP A 30 5.67 9.80 10.65
N VAL A 31 6.10 10.08 11.87
CA VAL A 31 5.24 10.21 13.04
C VAL A 31 5.49 11.57 13.66
N GLY A 32 4.42 12.32 13.91
CA GLY A 32 4.52 13.63 14.57
C GLY A 32 4.78 13.50 16.07
N GLU A 33 5.46 14.48 16.64
CA GLU A 33 5.61 14.57 18.09
C GLU A 33 4.24 14.71 18.75
N VAL A 34 4.02 13.92 19.79
CA VAL A 34 2.75 13.91 20.52
C VAL A 34 2.81 14.94 21.64
N PRO A 35 1.86 15.91 21.70
CA PRO A 35 1.79 16.82 22.82
C PRO A 35 1.66 16.06 24.15
N PRO A 36 2.27 16.52 25.26
CA PRO A 36 2.19 15.84 26.55
C PRO A 36 0.77 15.60 27.07
N SER A 37 -0.22 16.35 26.56
CA SER A 37 -1.64 16.24 26.90
C SER A 37 -2.41 15.17 26.12
N SER A 38 -1.83 14.57 25.06
CA SER A 38 -2.51 13.58 24.21
C SER A 38 -1.91 12.18 24.40
N PRO A 39 -2.74 11.15 24.61
CA PRO A 39 -2.30 9.76 24.57
C PRO A 39 -2.27 9.18 23.15
N VAL A 40 -2.71 9.93 22.13
CA VAL A 40 -2.84 9.47 20.74
C VAL A 40 -1.74 10.07 19.87
N ALA A 41 -1.03 9.19 19.15
CA ALA A 41 -0.09 9.55 18.09
C ALA A 41 -0.73 9.36 16.72
N ALA A 42 -0.27 10.13 15.73
CA ALA A 42 -0.63 9.98 14.33
C ALA A 42 0.60 9.63 13.49
N ALA A 43 0.46 8.60 12.65
CA ALA A 43 1.44 8.24 11.64
C ALA A 43 0.93 8.67 10.26
N TYR A 44 1.81 9.23 9.46
CA TYR A 44 1.54 9.72 8.12
C TYR A 44 2.47 9.02 7.15
N MET A 45 1.96 8.67 5.97
CA MET A 45 2.74 8.07 4.89
C MET A 45 1.96 8.22 3.59
N THR A 46 2.65 8.14 2.46
CA THR A 46 2.02 8.02 1.15
C THR A 46 1.99 6.56 0.74
N ILE A 47 0.79 6.04 0.46
CA ILE A 47 0.61 4.68 -0.07
C ILE A 47 0.15 4.80 -1.53
N ARG A 48 0.92 4.25 -2.46
CA ARG A 48 0.66 4.31 -3.90
C ARG A 48 0.51 2.90 -4.47
N ASN A 49 -0.54 2.67 -5.26
CA ASN A 49 -0.74 1.44 -6.01
C ASN A 49 -0.32 1.65 -7.48
N ASP A 50 0.85 1.12 -7.85
CA ASP A 50 1.39 1.06 -9.21
C ASP A 50 0.87 -0.16 -9.99
N GLY A 51 -0.12 -0.85 -9.45
CA GLY A 51 -0.80 -1.97 -10.05
C GLY A 51 -1.78 -1.60 -11.16
N THR A 52 -2.21 -2.62 -11.88
CA THR A 52 -3.22 -2.52 -12.94
C THR A 52 -4.65 -2.82 -12.47
N ALA A 53 -4.82 -3.06 -11.17
CA ALA A 53 -6.09 -3.38 -10.54
C ALA A 53 -6.19 -2.64 -9.20
N ASP A 54 -7.42 -2.33 -8.81
CA ASP A 54 -7.70 -1.68 -7.53
C ASP A 54 -7.23 -2.54 -6.35
N ASP A 55 -6.85 -1.88 -5.27
CA ASP A 55 -6.45 -2.52 -4.02
C ASP A 55 -7.09 -1.77 -2.83
N LYS A 56 -7.08 -2.39 -1.65
CA LYS A 56 -7.71 -1.85 -0.45
C LYS A 56 -6.83 -2.02 0.77
N LEU A 57 -6.55 -0.91 1.46
CA LEU A 57 -5.94 -0.95 2.78
C LEU A 57 -6.95 -1.45 3.81
N LEU A 58 -6.76 -2.68 4.30
CA LEU A 58 -7.69 -3.33 5.22
C LEU A 58 -7.33 -3.11 6.70
N SER A 59 -6.04 -2.98 7.01
CA SER A 59 -5.58 -2.87 8.40
C SER A 59 -4.20 -2.25 8.48
N VAL A 60 -3.89 -1.67 9.64
CA VAL A 60 -2.55 -1.22 10.02
C VAL A 60 -2.28 -1.75 11.43
N THR A 61 -1.04 -2.15 11.71
CA THR A 61 -0.62 -2.62 13.03
C THR A 61 0.67 -1.92 13.44
N THR A 62 0.89 -1.82 14.75
CA THR A 62 2.12 -1.28 15.31
C THR A 62 2.43 -1.95 16.65
N ASN A 63 3.71 -2.00 17.02
CA ASN A 63 4.17 -2.51 18.30
C ASN A 63 4.22 -1.45 19.40
N ILE A 64 4.04 -0.16 19.07
CA ILE A 64 4.15 0.96 20.02
C ILE A 64 2.81 1.37 20.66
N SER A 65 1.69 0.80 20.20
CA SER A 65 0.34 1.11 20.68
C SER A 65 -0.47 -0.17 20.85
N GLY A 66 -1.38 -0.18 21.83
CA GLY A 66 -2.34 -1.27 21.99
C GLY A 66 -3.43 -1.32 20.91
N HIS A 67 -3.69 -0.19 20.23
CA HIS A 67 -4.71 -0.07 19.19
C HIS A 67 -4.24 0.79 18.03
N THR A 68 -4.65 0.43 16.81
CA THR A 68 -4.42 1.19 15.58
C THR A 68 -5.74 1.42 14.89
N MET A 69 -5.96 2.64 14.38
CA MET A 69 -7.18 3.04 13.68
C MET A 69 -6.80 3.74 12.38
N ILE A 70 -7.56 3.46 11.31
CA ILE A 70 -7.45 4.19 10.04
C ILE A 70 -8.55 5.24 10.06
N HIS A 71 -8.17 6.50 9.87
CA HIS A 71 -9.09 7.62 9.78
C HIS A 71 -9.12 8.13 8.34
N GLU A 72 -10.30 8.22 7.75
CA GLU A 72 -10.47 8.81 6.41
C GLU A 72 -10.81 10.29 6.56
N THR A 73 -10.05 11.15 5.87
CA THR A 73 -10.36 12.57 5.74
C THR A 73 -10.57 12.89 4.27
N VAL A 74 -11.75 13.42 3.94
CA VAL A 74 -12.11 13.85 2.58
C VAL A 74 -12.20 15.37 2.58
N VAL A 75 -11.56 16.01 1.58
CA VAL A 75 -11.71 17.44 1.33
C VAL A 75 -12.80 17.61 0.27
N ASP A 76 -13.82 18.40 0.59
CA ASP A 76 -14.91 18.67 -0.36
C ASP A 76 -14.50 19.68 -1.46
N GLU A 77 -15.40 19.90 -2.43
CA GLU A 77 -15.18 20.83 -3.55
C GLU A 77 -14.95 22.28 -3.11
N ASN A 78 -15.37 22.65 -1.89
CA ASN A 78 -15.19 23.98 -1.31
C ASN A 78 -13.91 24.07 -0.46
N GLY A 79 -13.10 23.01 -0.40
CA GLY A 79 -11.86 22.96 0.37
C GLY A 79 -12.05 22.63 1.86
N VAL A 80 -13.24 22.19 2.28
CA VAL A 80 -13.50 21.82 3.68
C VAL A 80 -13.09 20.37 3.91
N ALA A 81 -12.15 20.15 4.84
CA ALA A 81 -11.76 18.82 5.27
C ALA A 81 -12.78 18.25 6.27
N LYS A 82 -13.26 17.03 6.01
CA LYS A 82 -14.16 16.28 6.89
C LYS A 82 -13.56 14.92 7.19
N MET A 83 -13.53 14.57 8.48
CA MET A 83 -13.20 13.22 8.95
C MET A 83 -14.47 12.36 8.96
N ASN A 84 -14.42 11.20 8.31
CA ASN A 84 -15.52 10.23 8.27
C ASN A 84 -15.44 9.21 9.42
#